data_AF-A0A3M6YZ93-F1
#
_entry.id   AF-A0A3M6YZ93-F1
#
_cell.length_a   1.000
_cell.length_b   1.000
_cell.length_c   1.000
_cell.angle_alpha   90.00
_cell.angle_beta   90.00
_cell.angle_gamma   90.00
#
_symmetry.space_group_name_H-M   'P 1'
#
loop_
_entity.id
_entity.type
_entity.pdbx_description
1 polymer ?
#
loop_
_entity_poly.entity_id
_entity_poly.type
_entity_poly.pdbx_seq_one_letter_code
_entity_poly.pdbx_strand_id
1 'polypeptide(L)'
;MASVTPQRRSRGDDDEESEISVDGESRQSTPNKRVRRSHDNEDSDEDATAGDEGDDGGDDEGSNAVLPDSFRRSPKGKRRVAAARAPPVEPGKHQPGSIVRVKLTDFVTYSQAEFHPGPSLNMIIGPNGTGKSTLVCAIALGLGAKPEVLGRAKKENEFIRHGCATAETVIELAADPRKHDRNQVIRRKYTREGNKTDFYLNGRKTSQKEILKLLKGFSIQVQNLCQFLPQDRVVEFAALNPEALLVQTQQAAAPAYMHDWYEELKGMQKEYKSQKSEEQSLLERLKHLEQRQNLSAPDVQRLRERDAFKERIESLQQLRPFAEYQLARKRTTEAKQRQKAAERELRRLRDQVEPNLAIEKEKETYLFEVDKVSKSRMSLLEKMAKTVAAASQKLTAADEAIESSKKKLEN
;
A
#
# COMPACT_ATOMS: atom_id res chain seq x y z
N MET A 1 -9.50 41.22 -25.88
CA MET A 1 -8.86 41.92 -27.01
C MET A 1 -7.37 41.61 -26.97
N ALA A 2 -6.83 41.15 -28.11
CA ALA A 2 -5.43 40.98 -28.54
C ALA A 2 -4.48 40.19 -27.59
N SER A 3 -4.03 38.96 -27.84
CA SER A 3 -3.32 38.35 -28.99
C SER A 3 -2.03 39.06 -29.39
N VAL A 4 -0.88 38.52 -28.97
CA VAL A 4 0.40 38.70 -29.66
C VAL A 4 1.13 37.36 -29.73
N THR A 5 1.17 36.82 -30.94
CA THR A 5 1.94 35.66 -31.41
C THR A 5 3.33 36.12 -31.94
N PRO A 6 4.23 35.18 -32.31
CA PRO A 6 5.67 35.24 -32.03
C PRO A 6 6.52 35.78 -33.19
N GLN A 7 7.80 36.02 -32.92
CA GLN A 7 8.78 36.39 -33.92
C GLN A 7 9.79 35.26 -34.17
N ARG A 8 10.01 35.02 -35.47
CA ARG A 8 10.72 33.90 -36.11
C ARG A 8 11.95 34.47 -36.83
N ARG A 9 13.13 33.86 -36.65
CA ARG A 9 14.28 33.82 -37.59
C ARG A 9 15.04 32.52 -37.26
N SER A 10 15.09 31.48 -38.11
CA SER A 10 15.85 31.31 -39.38
C SER A 10 17.36 31.42 -39.15
N ARG A 11 18.27 30.56 -39.65
CA ARG A 11 18.32 29.29 -40.41
C ARG A 11 19.83 28.91 -40.36
N GLY A 12 20.17 27.64 -40.50
CA GLY A 12 21.55 27.19 -40.71
C GLY A 12 21.63 25.68 -40.67
N ASP A 13 21.36 25.07 -41.82
CA ASP A 13 21.67 23.68 -42.13
C ASP A 13 23.20 23.51 -42.16
N ASP A 14 23.70 22.42 -41.58
CA ASP A 14 24.92 21.76 -42.04
C ASP A 14 24.77 20.26 -41.74
N ASP A 15 24.80 19.50 -42.82
CA ASP A 15 24.87 18.06 -42.91
C ASP A 15 26.19 17.56 -42.33
N GLU A 16 26.17 16.58 -41.43
CA GLU A 16 27.23 15.57 -41.38
C GLU A 16 26.64 14.19 -41.05
N GLU A 17 26.77 13.33 -42.05
CA GLU A 17 26.61 11.88 -41.98
C GLU A 17 27.60 11.29 -40.99
N SER A 18 27.17 10.32 -40.18
CA SER A 18 28.09 9.36 -39.56
C SER A 18 27.59 7.95 -39.82
N GLU A 19 28.03 7.42 -40.96
CA GLU A 19 28.22 5.99 -41.15
C GLU A 19 29.30 5.50 -40.18
N ILE A 20 29.01 4.44 -39.42
CA ILE A 20 30.06 3.63 -38.79
C ILE A 20 29.93 2.23 -39.39
N SER A 21 30.80 1.99 -40.37
CA SER A 21 31.10 0.68 -40.94
C SER A 21 32.26 0.02 -40.17
N VAL A 22 32.04 -1.24 -39.82
CA VAL A 22 32.94 -2.41 -39.96
C VAL A 22 34.38 -2.33 -39.42
N ASP A 23 34.65 -3.19 -38.43
CA ASP A 23 35.75 -4.18 -38.45
C ASP A 23 35.34 -5.32 -37.49
N GLY A 24 35.38 -6.62 -37.81
CA GLY A 24 36.15 -7.29 -38.84
C GLY A 24 37.25 -8.12 -38.19
N GLU A 25 37.23 -9.43 -38.44
CA GLU A 25 38.27 -10.43 -38.14
C GLU A 25 38.26 -11.10 -36.74
N SER A 26 38.47 -12.41 -36.61
CA SER A 26 38.54 -13.50 -37.59
C SER A 26 38.46 -14.84 -36.84
N ARG A 27 37.97 -15.83 -37.57
CA ARG A 27 37.86 -17.24 -37.20
C ARG A 27 39.24 -17.88 -37.16
N GLN A 28 39.47 -18.79 -36.21
CA GLN A 28 40.39 -19.91 -36.41
C GLN A 28 39.68 -21.23 -36.19
N SER A 29 39.83 -22.08 -37.21
CA SER A 29 39.30 -23.42 -37.36
C SER A 29 40.45 -24.42 -37.44
N THR A 30 40.11 -25.68 -37.16
CA THR A 30 40.78 -26.96 -37.48
C THR A 30 41.67 -27.59 -36.38
N PRO A 31 41.93 -28.93 -36.39
CA PRO A 31 41.44 -29.97 -37.31
C PRO A 31 40.86 -31.27 -36.67
N ASN A 32 40.16 -32.00 -37.54
CA ASN A 32 39.79 -33.43 -37.54
C ASN A 32 40.61 -34.40 -36.67
N LYS A 33 39.91 -35.36 -36.05
CA LYS A 33 40.32 -36.79 -36.11
C LYS A 33 39.13 -37.76 -36.07
N ARG A 34 38.87 -38.36 -37.23
CA ARG A 34 38.11 -39.62 -37.39
C ARG A 34 38.85 -40.76 -36.69
N VAL A 35 38.14 -41.58 -35.91
CA VAL A 35 38.48 -42.99 -35.73
C VAL A 35 37.22 -43.82 -35.94
N ARG A 36 37.22 -44.59 -37.03
CA ARG A 36 36.39 -45.78 -37.23
C ARG A 36 37.04 -46.93 -36.47
N ARG A 37 36.26 -47.78 -35.81
CA ARG A 37 36.51 -49.23 -35.76
C ARG A 37 35.17 -49.98 -35.65
N SER A 38 34.92 -50.74 -36.71
CA SER A 38 34.03 -51.89 -36.82
C SER A 38 34.57 -53.07 -36.01
N HIS A 39 33.70 -53.88 -35.41
CA HIS A 39 33.59 -55.31 -35.72
C HIS A 39 32.39 -55.96 -35.04
N ASP A 40 31.88 -56.95 -35.77
CA ASP A 40 30.66 -57.74 -35.62
C ASP A 40 30.80 -58.90 -34.62
N ASN A 41 29.67 -59.61 -34.49
CA ASN A 41 29.45 -60.98 -33.99
C ASN A 41 29.23 -61.12 -32.47
N GLU A 42 28.33 -61.95 -31.96
CA GLU A 42 27.30 -62.86 -32.49
C GLU A 42 26.43 -63.29 -31.29
N ASP A 43 25.28 -63.91 -31.59
CA ASP A 43 24.28 -64.46 -30.67
C ASP A 43 24.81 -65.32 -29.51
N SER A 44 24.09 -65.32 -28.38
CA SER A 44 23.69 -66.54 -27.66
C SER A 44 22.69 -66.23 -26.54
N ASP A 45 21.56 -66.92 -26.61
CA ASP A 45 20.63 -67.17 -25.50
C ASP A 45 21.36 -67.83 -24.33
N GLU A 46 20.98 -67.52 -23.09
CA GLU A 46 20.70 -68.54 -22.07
C GLU A 46 20.01 -67.96 -20.83
N ASP A 47 19.13 -68.81 -20.31
CA ASP A 47 18.17 -68.65 -19.23
C ASP A 47 18.82 -68.75 -17.84
N ALA A 48 18.01 -68.47 -16.82
CA ALA A 48 18.10 -69.00 -15.43
C ALA A 48 18.81 -68.20 -14.31
N THR A 49 17.93 -67.74 -13.42
CA THR A 49 17.93 -67.92 -11.94
C THR A 49 18.85 -67.10 -11.02
N ALA A 50 18.15 -66.33 -10.16
CA ALA A 50 18.29 -66.19 -8.71
C ALA A 50 19.66 -65.85 -8.09
N GLY A 51 19.71 -64.67 -7.48
CA GLY A 51 20.71 -64.29 -6.48
C GLY A 51 20.22 -63.07 -5.70
N ASP A 52 19.70 -63.30 -4.50
CA ASP A 52 19.43 -62.30 -3.47
C ASP A 52 20.74 -61.94 -2.75
N GLU A 53 20.71 -60.79 -2.07
CA GLU A 53 21.71 -60.20 -1.15
C GLU A 53 22.82 -59.30 -1.75
N GLY A 54 22.90 -58.06 -1.23
CA GLY A 54 24.05 -57.17 -1.39
C GLY A 54 23.76 -55.67 -1.27
N ASP A 55 23.66 -55.19 -0.03
CA ASP A 55 23.75 -53.80 0.42
C ASP A 55 25.08 -53.13 0.01
N ASP A 56 25.06 -51.87 -0.47
CA ASP A 56 25.87 -50.74 0.04
C ASP A 56 25.86 -49.49 -0.89
N GLY A 57 25.70 -48.32 -0.25
CA GLY A 57 26.34 -47.03 -0.49
C GLY A 57 26.45 -46.40 -1.89
N GLY A 58 25.84 -45.22 -2.06
CA GLY A 58 26.20 -44.30 -3.14
C GLY A 58 25.36 -43.02 -3.17
N ASP A 59 25.66 -42.08 -2.28
CA ASP A 59 25.22 -40.68 -2.39
C ASP A 59 25.82 -40.05 -3.66
N ASP A 60 24.99 -39.55 -4.57
CA ASP A 60 25.42 -38.58 -5.57
C ASP A 60 24.41 -37.42 -5.64
N GLU A 61 24.92 -36.25 -5.28
CA GLU A 61 24.20 -34.98 -5.31
C GLU A 61 24.08 -34.45 -6.74
N GLY A 62 22.89 -33.94 -7.08
CA GLY A 62 22.77 -32.83 -8.01
C GLY A 62 21.88 -33.07 -9.23
N SER A 63 20.62 -32.64 -9.15
CA SER A 63 20.08 -31.55 -9.99
C SER A 63 18.54 -31.43 -9.95
N ASN A 64 18.08 -30.22 -9.61
CA ASN A 64 16.77 -29.61 -9.94
C ASN A 64 15.47 -30.41 -9.70
N ALA A 65 15.15 -30.61 -8.43
CA ALA A 65 13.84 -31.06 -7.97
C ALA A 65 12.97 -29.90 -7.43
N VAL A 66 12.03 -29.39 -8.22
CA VAL A 66 11.14 -28.25 -7.86
C VAL A 66 10.05 -28.62 -6.84
N LEU A 67 9.92 -29.90 -6.44
CA LEU A 67 8.83 -30.36 -5.56
C LEU A 67 9.36 -31.07 -4.31
N PRO A 68 8.80 -30.79 -3.12
CA PRO A 68 9.20 -31.43 -1.87
C PRO A 68 8.88 -32.93 -1.85
N ASP A 69 9.70 -33.65 -1.09
CA ASP A 69 9.79 -35.11 -1.08
C ASP A 69 8.50 -35.84 -0.65
N SER A 70 7.60 -35.12 0.02
CA SER A 70 6.26 -35.57 0.40
C SER A 70 5.34 -35.84 -0.80
N PHE A 71 5.60 -35.23 -1.96
CA PHE A 71 4.82 -35.44 -3.20
C PHE A 71 5.45 -36.46 -4.15
N ARG A 72 6.69 -36.89 -3.90
CA ARG A 72 7.41 -37.87 -4.74
C ARG A 72 7.14 -39.32 -4.37
N ARG A 73 6.61 -39.57 -3.17
CA ARG A 73 6.24 -40.91 -2.73
C ARG A 73 4.91 -41.33 -3.34
N SER A 74 4.98 -42.08 -4.43
CA SER A 74 3.90 -42.99 -4.81
C SER A 74 3.63 -43.92 -3.60
N PRO A 75 2.39 -44.02 -3.08
CA PRO A 75 2.14 -44.75 -1.85
C PRO A 75 2.27 -46.26 -2.10
N LYS A 76 3.49 -46.79 -1.99
CA LYS A 76 3.71 -48.22 -1.74
C LYS A 76 3.10 -48.54 -0.37
N GLY A 77 1.91 -49.14 -0.36
CA GLY A 77 1.39 -49.82 0.83
C GLY A 77 0.14 -49.28 1.52
N LYS A 78 -0.69 -48.43 0.89
CA LYS A 78 -2.03 -48.14 1.42
C LYS A 78 -3.12 -48.52 0.41
N ARG A 79 -4.05 -49.36 0.88
CA ARG A 79 -5.28 -49.85 0.25
C ARG A 79 -5.67 -49.00 -0.95
N ARG A 80 -5.72 -49.62 -2.14
CA ARG A 80 -6.41 -49.06 -3.31
C ARG A 80 -7.73 -48.53 -2.79
N VAL A 81 -7.92 -47.20 -2.85
CA VAL A 81 -9.26 -46.62 -2.70
C VAL A 81 -10.11 -47.43 -3.67
N ALA A 82 -11.07 -48.19 -3.16
CA ALA A 82 -11.94 -48.98 -4.00
C ALA A 82 -12.52 -47.99 -5.02
N ALA A 83 -12.05 -48.07 -6.26
CA ALA A 83 -12.64 -47.33 -7.35
C ALA A 83 -14.13 -47.59 -7.22
N ALA A 84 -14.94 -46.53 -7.10
CA ALA A 84 -16.37 -46.65 -7.00
C ALA A 84 -16.80 -47.62 -8.10
N ARG A 85 -17.15 -48.85 -7.70
CA ARG A 85 -17.31 -49.96 -8.61
C ARG A 85 -18.43 -49.54 -9.54
N ALA A 86 -18.10 -49.30 -10.82
CA ALA A 86 -19.10 -49.10 -11.84
C ALA A 86 -20.15 -50.21 -11.67
N PRO A 87 -21.45 -49.90 -11.74
CA PRO A 87 -22.48 -50.91 -11.54
C PRO A 87 -22.16 -52.11 -12.44
N PRO A 88 -22.35 -53.34 -11.95
CA PRO A 88 -22.03 -54.54 -12.73
C PRO A 88 -22.72 -54.41 -14.09
N VAL A 89 -21.91 -54.29 -15.14
CA VAL A 89 -22.41 -54.23 -16.51
C VAL A 89 -22.94 -55.61 -16.81
N GLU A 90 -24.26 -55.76 -16.88
CA GLU A 90 -24.85 -57.00 -17.36
C GLU A 90 -24.35 -57.23 -18.80
N PRO A 91 -23.71 -58.38 -19.08
CA PRO A 91 -23.17 -58.65 -20.40
C PRO A 91 -24.30 -58.58 -21.44
N GLY A 92 -24.18 -57.67 -22.40
CA GLY A 92 -25.15 -57.50 -23.49
C GLY A 92 -26.08 -56.29 -23.37
N LYS A 93 -26.08 -55.56 -22.24
CA LYS A 93 -26.95 -54.37 -22.08
C LYS A 93 -26.19 -53.07 -22.31
N HIS A 94 -26.73 -52.18 -23.14
CA HIS A 94 -26.19 -50.83 -23.35
C HIS A 94 -26.25 -50.02 -22.05
N GLN A 95 -25.15 -49.36 -21.71
CA GLN A 95 -25.13 -48.42 -20.59
C GLN A 95 -25.89 -47.14 -20.97
N PRO A 96 -26.41 -46.38 -20.00
CA PRO A 96 -27.01 -45.08 -20.27
C PRO A 96 -26.06 -44.19 -21.09
N GLY A 97 -26.55 -43.63 -22.19
CA GLY A 97 -25.75 -42.81 -23.11
C GLY A 97 -24.95 -43.58 -24.17
N SER A 98 -24.90 -44.91 -24.13
CA SER A 98 -24.30 -45.69 -25.22
C SER A 98 -25.08 -45.51 -26.52
N ILE A 99 -24.37 -45.48 -27.66
CA ILE A 99 -24.98 -45.39 -28.98
C ILE A 99 -25.56 -46.75 -29.36
N VAL A 100 -26.88 -46.83 -29.53
CA VAL A 100 -27.60 -48.06 -29.88
C VAL A 100 -27.79 -48.17 -31.39
N ARG A 101 -27.99 -47.03 -32.06
CA ARG A 101 -28.28 -46.97 -33.49
C ARG A 101 -27.73 -45.70 -34.11
N VAL A 102 -27.17 -45.82 -35.31
CA VAL A 102 -26.74 -44.69 -36.15
C VAL A 102 -27.29 -44.90 -37.54
N LYS A 103 -28.16 -44.00 -38.00
CA LYS A 103 -28.70 -44.01 -39.36
C LYS A 103 -28.25 -42.75 -40.10
N LEU A 104 -27.69 -42.96 -41.29
CA LEU A 104 -27.18 -41.93 -42.18
C LEU A 104 -28.02 -41.91 -43.46
N THR A 105 -28.34 -40.73 -43.96
CA THR A 105 -29.02 -40.56 -45.25
C THR A 105 -28.38 -39.39 -46.00
N ASP A 106 -27.93 -39.65 -47.22
CA ASP A 106 -27.25 -38.71 -48.13
C ASP A 106 -26.09 -37.95 -47.48
N PHE A 107 -25.30 -38.63 -46.65
CA PHE A 107 -24.22 -38.05 -45.87
C PHE A 107 -22.85 -38.45 -46.46
N VAL A 108 -22.17 -37.50 -47.10
CA VAL A 108 -20.88 -37.66 -47.82
C VAL A 108 -20.87 -38.89 -48.74
N THR A 109 -20.30 -40.02 -48.27
CA THR A 109 -20.15 -41.28 -49.00
C THR A 109 -21.36 -42.20 -48.91
N TYR A 110 -22.28 -41.94 -47.96
CA TYR A 110 -23.43 -42.81 -47.68
C TYR A 110 -24.71 -42.27 -48.34
N SER A 111 -25.38 -43.05 -49.20
CA SER A 111 -26.80 -42.79 -49.59
C SER A 111 -27.72 -43.09 -48.43
N GLN A 112 -27.61 -44.30 -47.89
CA GLN A 112 -28.41 -44.77 -46.79
C GLN A 112 -27.62 -45.88 -46.10
N ALA A 113 -27.39 -45.72 -44.80
CA ALA A 113 -26.69 -46.71 -44.00
C ALA A 113 -27.27 -46.70 -42.59
N GLU A 114 -27.33 -47.88 -41.96
CA GLU A 114 -27.80 -48.04 -40.60
C GLU A 114 -26.87 -49.00 -39.85
N PHE A 115 -26.39 -48.56 -38.70
CA PHE A 115 -25.45 -49.27 -37.86
C PHE A 115 -26.07 -49.49 -36.48
N HIS A 116 -25.82 -50.67 -35.91
CA HIS A 116 -26.29 -51.06 -34.58
C HIS A 116 -25.09 -51.46 -33.72
N PRO A 117 -24.40 -50.49 -33.10
CA PRO A 117 -23.23 -50.80 -32.27
C PRO A 117 -23.60 -51.67 -31.06
N GLY A 118 -22.72 -52.60 -30.73
CA GLY A 118 -22.77 -53.36 -29.49
C GLY A 118 -22.48 -52.50 -28.25
N PRO A 119 -22.74 -53.02 -27.04
CA PRO A 119 -22.67 -52.25 -25.79
C PRO A 119 -21.25 -51.94 -25.31
N SER A 120 -20.23 -52.57 -25.88
CA SER A 120 -18.83 -52.45 -25.44
C SER A 120 -17.90 -52.01 -26.59
N LEU A 121 -16.96 -52.85 -26.99
CA LEU A 121 -15.99 -52.54 -28.04
C LEU A 121 -16.61 -52.74 -29.42
N ASN A 122 -16.58 -51.70 -30.24
CA ASN A 122 -17.03 -51.73 -31.62
C ASN A 122 -15.84 -51.42 -32.54
N MET A 123 -15.56 -52.29 -33.51
CA MET A 123 -14.49 -52.08 -34.50
C MET A 123 -15.10 -51.80 -35.88
N ILE A 124 -14.74 -50.67 -36.48
CA ILE A 124 -15.15 -50.29 -37.83
C ILE A 124 -13.99 -50.61 -38.78
N ILE A 125 -14.16 -51.61 -39.64
CA ILE A 125 -13.13 -52.11 -40.56
C ILE A 125 -13.59 -51.91 -42.00
N GLY A 126 -12.66 -51.59 -42.89
CA GLY A 126 -12.93 -51.48 -44.32
C GLY A 126 -11.76 -50.87 -45.09
N PRO A 127 -11.75 -51.00 -46.43
CA PRO A 127 -10.71 -50.39 -47.26
C PRO A 127 -10.73 -48.86 -47.20
N ASN A 128 -9.68 -48.21 -47.70
CA ASN A 128 -9.61 -46.74 -47.72
C ASN A 128 -10.69 -46.17 -48.65
N GLY A 129 -11.27 -45.04 -48.27
CA GLY A 129 -12.36 -44.40 -49.04
C GLY A 129 -13.77 -44.95 -48.80
N THR A 130 -13.97 -46.00 -48.00
CA THR A 130 -15.31 -46.57 -47.74
C THR A 130 -16.16 -45.81 -46.72
N GLY A 131 -15.69 -44.66 -46.23
CA GLY A 131 -16.44 -43.82 -45.30
C GLY A 131 -16.25 -44.14 -43.81
N LYS A 132 -15.24 -44.92 -43.41
CA LYS A 132 -14.94 -45.21 -41.99
C LYS A 132 -14.87 -43.95 -41.12
N SER A 133 -14.00 -43.01 -41.51
CA SER A 133 -13.86 -41.72 -40.80
C SER A 133 -15.10 -40.84 -40.99
N THR A 134 -15.83 -40.99 -42.10
CA THR A 134 -17.11 -40.30 -42.35
C THR A 134 -18.16 -40.70 -41.31
N LEU A 135 -18.25 -41.98 -40.94
CA LEU A 135 -19.16 -42.45 -39.89
C LEU A 135 -18.84 -41.80 -38.55
N VAL A 136 -17.55 -41.73 -38.18
CA VAL A 136 -17.10 -41.07 -36.94
C VAL A 136 -17.45 -39.58 -36.95
N CYS A 137 -17.24 -38.89 -38.08
CA CYS A 137 -17.67 -37.50 -38.25
C CYS A 137 -19.19 -37.34 -38.15
N ALA A 138 -19.96 -38.27 -38.71
CA ALA A 138 -21.42 -38.24 -38.68
C ALA A 138 -21.96 -38.40 -37.26
N ILE A 139 -21.34 -39.25 -36.45
CA ILE A 139 -21.66 -39.40 -35.03
C ILE A 139 -21.41 -38.06 -34.31
N ALA A 140 -20.23 -37.48 -34.47
CA ALA A 140 -19.89 -36.24 -33.79
C ALA A 140 -20.82 -35.07 -34.19
N LEU A 141 -21.08 -34.89 -35.49
CA LEU A 141 -21.99 -33.84 -35.95
C LEU A 141 -23.44 -34.13 -35.56
N GLY A 142 -23.91 -35.37 -35.61
CA GLY A 142 -25.25 -35.73 -35.18
C GLY A 142 -25.48 -35.44 -33.69
N LEU A 143 -24.46 -35.61 -32.86
CA LEU A 143 -24.45 -35.23 -31.44
C LEU A 143 -24.26 -33.71 -31.21
N GLY A 144 -24.26 -32.90 -32.27
CA GLY A 144 -24.22 -31.44 -32.14
C GLY A 144 -22.81 -30.85 -31.99
N ALA A 145 -21.76 -31.58 -32.35
CA ALA A 145 -20.44 -30.96 -32.54
C ALA A 145 -20.47 -29.96 -33.71
N LYS A 146 -19.56 -28.99 -33.64
CA LYS A 146 -19.30 -28.05 -34.73
C LYS A 146 -18.34 -28.69 -35.75
N PRO A 147 -18.44 -28.37 -37.05
CA PRO A 147 -17.50 -28.83 -38.07
C PRO A 147 -16.03 -28.58 -37.74
N GLU A 148 -15.75 -27.46 -37.06
CA GLU A 148 -14.40 -27.08 -36.64
C GLU A 148 -13.72 -28.22 -35.88
N VAL A 149 -14.43 -28.85 -34.93
CA VAL A 149 -13.93 -29.95 -34.08
C VAL A 149 -13.43 -31.14 -34.89
N LEU A 150 -13.90 -31.32 -36.12
CA LEU A 150 -13.49 -32.43 -36.98
C LEU A 150 -12.20 -32.17 -37.75
N GLY A 151 -11.76 -30.91 -37.89
CA GLY A 151 -10.57 -30.54 -38.66
C GLY A 151 -10.69 -30.70 -40.19
N ARG A 152 -11.87 -31.09 -40.71
CA ARG A 152 -12.06 -31.45 -42.14
C ARG A 152 -12.74 -30.41 -43.00
N ALA A 153 -13.73 -29.72 -42.45
CA ALA A 153 -14.63 -28.87 -43.21
C ALA A 153 -15.01 -27.65 -42.38
N LYS A 154 -15.12 -26.49 -43.03
CA LYS A 154 -15.53 -25.25 -42.36
C LYS A 154 -17.05 -25.10 -42.31
N LYS A 155 -17.77 -25.75 -43.22
CA LYS A 155 -19.23 -25.63 -43.35
C LYS A 155 -19.92 -26.98 -43.19
N GLU A 156 -21.12 -26.94 -42.63
CA GLU A 156 -21.96 -28.12 -42.39
C GLU A 156 -22.47 -28.74 -43.70
N ASN A 157 -22.65 -27.91 -44.74
CA ASN A 157 -23.08 -28.33 -46.07
C ASN A 157 -22.09 -29.23 -46.82
N GLU A 158 -20.80 -29.18 -46.47
CA GLU A 158 -19.76 -30.02 -47.09
C GLU A 158 -19.95 -31.50 -46.72
N PHE A 159 -20.74 -31.78 -45.69
CA PHE A 159 -21.09 -33.15 -45.29
C PHE A 159 -22.31 -33.72 -46.03
N ILE A 160 -22.98 -32.93 -46.86
CA ILE A 160 -24.09 -33.40 -47.71
C ILE A 160 -23.50 -34.07 -48.95
N ARG A 161 -23.97 -35.28 -49.27
CA ARG A 161 -23.55 -36.01 -50.49
C ARG A 161 -23.68 -35.14 -51.74
N HIS A 162 -22.72 -35.25 -52.65
CA HIS A 162 -22.75 -34.52 -53.92
C HIS A 162 -24.01 -34.88 -54.72
N GLY A 163 -24.67 -33.87 -55.29
CA GLY A 163 -25.95 -34.04 -56.00
C GLY A 163 -27.20 -34.06 -55.14
N CYS A 164 -27.10 -34.18 -53.81
CA CYS A 164 -28.27 -34.16 -52.91
C CYS A 164 -28.53 -32.76 -52.33
N ALA A 165 -29.80 -32.39 -52.14
CA ALA A 165 -30.20 -31.11 -51.54
C ALA A 165 -30.14 -31.13 -50.01
N THR A 166 -30.35 -32.30 -49.41
CA THR A 166 -30.39 -32.50 -47.96
C THR A 166 -29.65 -33.75 -47.54
N ALA A 167 -29.18 -33.77 -46.30
CA ALA A 167 -28.67 -34.97 -45.63
C ALA A 167 -29.32 -35.11 -44.24
N GLU A 168 -29.28 -36.31 -43.67
CA GLU A 168 -29.80 -36.57 -42.34
C GLU A 168 -28.91 -37.54 -41.56
N THR A 169 -28.69 -37.23 -40.28
CA THR A 169 -28.07 -38.15 -39.32
C THR A 169 -29.02 -38.37 -38.16
N VAL A 170 -29.27 -39.63 -37.82
CA VAL A 170 -30.09 -40.05 -36.68
C VAL A 170 -29.24 -40.91 -35.77
N ILE A 171 -29.15 -40.52 -34.51
CA ILE A 171 -28.38 -41.22 -33.48
C ILE A 171 -29.31 -41.52 -32.32
N GLU A 172 -29.34 -42.77 -31.91
CA GLU A 172 -30.13 -43.24 -30.79
C GLU A 172 -29.21 -43.56 -29.62
N LEU A 173 -29.46 -42.92 -28.49
CA LEU A 173 -28.75 -43.13 -27.24
C LEU A 173 -29.61 -43.95 -26.28
N ALA A 174 -28.97 -44.94 -25.64
CA ALA A 174 -29.59 -45.75 -24.61
C ALA A 174 -30.07 -44.87 -23.46
N ALA A 175 -31.32 -45.06 -23.05
CA ALA A 175 -31.92 -44.32 -21.96
C ALA A 175 -31.20 -44.58 -20.62
N ASP A 176 -31.19 -43.56 -19.75
CA ASP A 176 -30.98 -43.79 -18.32
C ASP A 176 -32.32 -44.21 -17.71
N PRO A 177 -32.48 -45.46 -17.24
CA PRO A 177 -33.75 -45.96 -16.68
C PRO A 177 -34.27 -45.12 -15.50
N ARG A 178 -33.40 -44.32 -14.87
CA ARG A 178 -33.75 -43.45 -13.73
C ARG A 178 -34.29 -42.09 -14.16
N LYS A 179 -34.02 -41.65 -15.39
CA LYS A 179 -34.30 -40.29 -15.87
C LYS A 179 -35.17 -40.25 -17.13
N HIS A 180 -35.21 -41.35 -17.88
CA HIS A 180 -35.83 -41.40 -19.20
C HIS A 180 -36.61 -42.69 -19.39
N ASP A 181 -37.87 -42.56 -19.81
CA ASP A 181 -38.76 -43.70 -20.10
C ASP A 181 -38.39 -44.45 -21.39
N ARG A 182 -37.63 -43.79 -22.28
CA ARG A 182 -37.26 -44.32 -23.60
C ARG A 182 -35.92 -43.79 -24.09
N ASN A 183 -35.33 -44.50 -25.05
CA ASN A 183 -34.10 -44.10 -25.74
C ASN A 183 -34.27 -42.71 -26.35
N GLN A 184 -33.19 -41.94 -26.29
CA GLN A 184 -33.16 -40.58 -26.81
C GLN A 184 -32.70 -40.60 -28.27
N VAL A 185 -33.60 -40.23 -29.18
CA VAL A 185 -33.33 -40.20 -30.62
C VAL A 185 -33.03 -38.77 -31.03
N ILE A 186 -31.77 -38.51 -31.35
CA ILE A 186 -31.28 -37.23 -31.85
C ILE A 186 -31.23 -37.31 -33.38
N ARG A 187 -31.91 -36.40 -34.05
CA ARG A 187 -31.91 -36.30 -35.51
C ARG A 187 -31.46 -34.91 -35.94
N ARG A 188 -30.46 -34.87 -36.82
CA ARG A 188 -29.93 -33.64 -37.39
C ARG A 188 -30.14 -33.67 -38.90
N LYS A 189 -30.84 -32.67 -39.42
CA LYS A 189 -31.08 -32.47 -40.85
C LYS A 189 -30.22 -31.34 -41.36
N TYR A 190 -29.52 -31.58 -42.46
CA TYR A 190 -28.68 -30.61 -43.15
C TYR A 190 -29.36 -30.20 -44.45
N THR A 191 -29.49 -28.90 -44.68
CA THR A 191 -30.09 -28.34 -45.89
C THR A 191 -29.06 -27.49 -46.60
N ARG A 192 -28.69 -27.88 -47.83
CA ARG A 192 -27.66 -27.19 -48.62
C ARG A 192 -28.06 -25.74 -48.90
N GLU A 193 -29.33 -25.54 -49.25
CA GLU A 193 -29.91 -24.23 -49.47
C GLU A 193 -29.92 -23.42 -48.15
N GLY A 194 -29.20 -22.30 -48.16
CA GLY A 194 -29.08 -21.41 -46.99
C GLY A 194 -28.20 -21.92 -45.85
N ASN A 195 -27.46 -23.02 -46.02
CA ASN A 195 -26.57 -23.61 -45.00
C ASN A 195 -27.24 -23.75 -43.63
N LYS A 196 -28.46 -24.30 -43.65
CA LYS A 196 -29.31 -24.45 -42.46
C LYS A 196 -29.19 -25.86 -41.91
N THR A 197 -29.06 -25.96 -40.59
CA THR A 197 -29.19 -27.23 -39.87
C THR A 197 -30.33 -27.17 -38.86
N ASP A 198 -31.18 -28.18 -38.92
CA ASP A 198 -32.29 -28.35 -37.99
C ASP A 198 -32.01 -29.55 -37.08
N PHE A 199 -32.27 -29.36 -35.80
CA PHE A 199 -32.12 -30.37 -34.78
C PHE A 199 -33.49 -30.85 -34.30
N TYR A 200 -33.61 -32.15 -34.09
CA TYR A 200 -34.81 -32.80 -33.58
C TYR A 200 -34.43 -33.77 -32.47
N LEU A 201 -35.19 -33.75 -31.38
CA LEU A 201 -35.08 -34.68 -30.27
C LEU A 201 -36.40 -35.41 -30.12
N ASN A 202 -36.37 -36.74 -30.25
CA ASN A 202 -37.56 -37.61 -30.20
C ASN A 202 -38.69 -37.14 -31.15
N GLY A 203 -38.30 -36.65 -32.33
CA GLY A 203 -39.22 -36.14 -33.36
C GLY A 203 -39.62 -34.67 -33.21
N ARG A 204 -39.35 -34.02 -32.07
CA ARG A 204 -39.66 -32.59 -31.84
C ARG A 204 -38.50 -31.71 -32.24
N LYS A 205 -38.76 -30.60 -32.94
CA LYS A 205 -37.72 -29.62 -33.31
C LYS A 205 -37.17 -28.95 -32.04
N THR A 206 -35.86 -28.89 -31.91
CA THR A 206 -35.14 -28.41 -30.72
C THR A 206 -33.93 -27.55 -31.13
N SER A 207 -33.28 -26.92 -30.15
CA SER A 207 -32.04 -26.18 -30.34
C SER A 207 -30.81 -27.05 -30.07
N GLN A 208 -29.67 -26.68 -30.66
CA GLN A 208 -28.38 -27.32 -30.36
C GLN A 208 -28.04 -27.27 -28.86
N LYS A 209 -28.43 -26.19 -28.17
CA LYS A 209 -28.16 -26.02 -26.72
C LYS A 209 -28.86 -27.09 -25.88
N GLU A 210 -30.09 -27.45 -26.23
CA GLU A 210 -30.84 -28.50 -25.54
C GLU A 210 -30.23 -29.88 -25.75
N ILE A 211 -29.78 -30.19 -26.97
CA ILE A 211 -29.05 -31.43 -27.25
C ILE A 211 -27.75 -31.49 -26.44
N LEU A 212 -26.97 -30.41 -26.40
CA LEU A 212 -25.75 -30.37 -25.58
C LEU A 212 -26.06 -30.53 -24.08
N LYS A 213 -27.17 -29.99 -23.59
CA LYS A 213 -27.62 -30.19 -22.20
C LYS A 213 -27.96 -31.66 -21.93
N LEU A 214 -28.63 -32.33 -22.87
CA LEU A 214 -28.92 -33.76 -22.78
C LEU A 214 -27.63 -34.59 -22.73
N LEU A 215 -26.67 -34.29 -23.61
CA LEU A 215 -25.37 -34.98 -23.67
C LEU A 215 -24.53 -34.79 -22.42
N LYS A 216 -24.55 -33.59 -21.82
CA LYS A 216 -23.95 -33.37 -20.50
C LYS A 216 -24.55 -34.29 -19.43
N GLY A 217 -25.86 -34.57 -19.50
CA GLY A 217 -26.53 -35.51 -18.59
C GLY A 217 -26.06 -36.96 -18.73
N PHE A 218 -25.53 -37.33 -19.90
CA PHE A 218 -24.93 -38.64 -20.19
C PHE A 218 -23.39 -38.62 -20.11
N SER A 219 -22.77 -37.52 -19.66
CA SER A 219 -21.30 -37.35 -19.66
C SER A 219 -20.65 -37.55 -21.04
N ILE A 220 -21.32 -37.13 -22.10
CA ILE A 220 -20.83 -37.18 -23.48
C ILE A 220 -20.33 -35.80 -23.89
N GLN A 221 -19.03 -35.69 -24.18
CA GLN A 221 -18.33 -34.46 -24.56
C GLN A 221 -17.61 -34.63 -25.89
N VAL A 222 -18.32 -34.35 -26.98
CA VAL A 222 -17.78 -34.53 -28.34
C VAL A 222 -16.71 -33.47 -28.69
N GLN A 223 -16.63 -32.38 -27.94
CA GLN A 223 -15.62 -31.33 -28.13
C GLN A 223 -14.30 -31.61 -27.41
N ASN A 224 -14.30 -32.57 -26.49
CA ASN A 224 -13.14 -32.90 -25.68
C ASN A 224 -12.29 -33.95 -26.39
N LEU A 225 -11.05 -33.60 -26.74
CA LEU A 225 -10.14 -34.48 -27.47
C LEU A 225 -9.81 -35.78 -26.71
N CYS A 226 -9.92 -35.78 -25.39
CA CYS A 226 -9.72 -36.97 -24.56
C CYS A 226 -10.84 -38.01 -24.69
N GLN A 227 -12.05 -37.62 -25.10
CA GLN A 227 -13.19 -38.54 -25.29
C GLN A 227 -13.50 -38.79 -26.77
N PHE A 228 -13.27 -37.79 -27.62
CA PHE A 228 -13.44 -37.89 -29.07
C PHE A 228 -12.18 -37.39 -29.77
N LEU A 229 -11.43 -38.30 -30.37
CA LEU A 229 -10.21 -37.98 -31.08
C LEU A 229 -10.41 -38.14 -32.59
N PRO A 230 -10.64 -37.03 -33.33
CA PRO A 230 -10.75 -37.09 -34.78
C PRO A 230 -9.38 -37.31 -35.40
N GLN A 231 -9.36 -38.05 -36.51
CA GLN A 231 -8.13 -38.44 -37.23
C GLN A 231 -7.21 -37.25 -37.54
N ASP A 232 -7.77 -36.11 -37.92
CA ASP A 232 -7.00 -34.93 -38.34
C ASP A 232 -6.53 -34.06 -37.17
N ARG A 233 -6.99 -34.31 -35.93
CA ARG A 233 -6.59 -33.56 -34.71
C ARG A 233 -5.78 -34.40 -33.72
N VAL A 234 -5.28 -35.57 -34.14
CA VAL A 234 -4.40 -36.39 -33.29
C VAL A 234 -3.13 -35.63 -32.89
N VAL A 235 -2.61 -34.80 -33.79
CA VAL A 235 -1.43 -33.96 -33.52
C VAL A 235 -1.74 -32.88 -32.49
N GLU A 236 -2.93 -32.26 -32.54
CA GLU A 236 -3.35 -31.26 -31.55
C GLU A 236 -3.40 -31.85 -30.14
N PHE A 237 -3.89 -33.10 -30.01
CA PHE A 237 -3.92 -33.80 -28.73
C PHE A 237 -2.50 -34.01 -28.16
N ALA A 238 -1.55 -34.43 -28.99
CA ALA A 238 -0.15 -34.61 -28.57
C ALA A 238 0.54 -33.27 -28.23
N ALA A 239 0.08 -32.17 -28.83
CA ALA A 239 0.60 -30.82 -28.59
C ALA A 239 -0.07 -30.09 -27.40
N LEU A 240 -1.00 -30.73 -26.67
CA LEU A 240 -1.64 -30.11 -25.53
C LEU A 240 -0.65 -29.86 -24.39
N ASN A 241 -0.67 -28.64 -23.85
CA ASN A 241 0.06 -28.32 -22.63
C ASN A 241 -0.46 -29.18 -21.46
N PRO A 242 0.39 -29.52 -20.48
CA PRO A 242 -0.01 -30.32 -19.32
C PRO A 242 -1.23 -29.77 -18.57
N GLU A 243 -1.38 -28.45 -18.47
CA GLU A 243 -2.54 -27.80 -17.86
C GLU A 243 -3.83 -28.02 -18.65
N ALA A 244 -3.76 -27.88 -19.98
CA ALA A 244 -4.91 -28.11 -20.86
C ALA A 244 -5.30 -29.60 -20.87
N LEU A 245 -4.30 -30.49 -20.89
CA LEU A 245 -4.50 -31.93 -20.78
C LEU A 245 -5.17 -32.31 -19.46
N LEU A 246 -4.77 -31.69 -18.34
CA LEU A 246 -5.40 -31.90 -17.04
C LEU A 246 -6.88 -31.51 -17.08
N VAL A 247 -7.21 -30.32 -17.60
CA VAL A 247 -8.59 -29.84 -17.69
C VAL A 247 -9.44 -30.76 -18.57
N GLN A 248 -8.93 -31.14 -19.74
CA GLN A 248 -9.64 -32.05 -20.65
C GLN A 248 -9.83 -33.44 -20.04
N THR A 249 -8.80 -33.97 -19.38
CA THR A 249 -8.87 -35.28 -18.70
C THR A 249 -9.86 -35.25 -17.54
N GLN A 250 -9.85 -34.19 -16.75
CA GLN A 250 -10.77 -34.00 -15.64
C GLN A 250 -12.22 -33.91 -16.14
N GLN A 251 -12.46 -33.16 -17.21
CA GLN A 251 -13.80 -33.08 -17.81
C GLN A 251 -14.27 -34.44 -18.35
N ALA A 252 -13.39 -35.26 -18.92
CA ALA A 252 -13.74 -36.54 -19.50
C ALA A 252 -13.95 -37.66 -18.46
N ALA A 253 -13.06 -37.75 -17.46
CA ALA A 253 -12.97 -38.89 -16.56
C ALA A 253 -13.44 -38.60 -15.13
N ALA A 254 -13.40 -37.35 -14.69
CA ALA A 254 -13.75 -37.01 -13.31
C ALA A 254 -15.26 -36.74 -13.15
N PRO A 255 -15.80 -36.97 -11.94
CA PRO A 255 -17.15 -36.54 -11.60
C PRO A 255 -17.32 -35.02 -11.71
N ALA A 256 -18.56 -34.57 -11.98
CA ALA A 256 -18.88 -33.15 -12.19
C ALA A 256 -18.38 -32.23 -11.06
N TYR A 257 -18.51 -32.65 -9.79
CA TYR A 257 -18.09 -31.84 -8.64
C TYR A 257 -16.59 -31.49 -8.65
N MET A 258 -15.75 -32.33 -9.27
CA MET A 258 -14.31 -32.08 -9.29
C MET A 258 -14.01 -30.86 -10.18
N HIS A 259 -14.74 -30.71 -11.29
CA HIS A 259 -14.61 -29.54 -12.15
C HIS A 259 -15.04 -28.26 -11.43
N ASP A 260 -16.14 -28.33 -10.68
CA ASP A 260 -16.65 -27.20 -9.90
C ASP A 260 -15.63 -26.74 -8.85
N TRP A 261 -15.05 -27.68 -8.09
CA TRP A 261 -13.98 -27.38 -7.13
C TRP A 261 -12.73 -26.77 -7.79
N TYR A 262 -12.38 -27.23 -8.99
CA TYR A 262 -11.22 -26.70 -9.69
C TYR A 262 -11.44 -25.26 -10.17
N GLU A 263 -12.65 -24.93 -10.64
CA GLU A 263 -13.01 -23.54 -10.97
C GLU A 263 -13.09 -22.66 -9.72
N GLU A 264 -13.61 -23.17 -8.61
CA GLU A 264 -13.60 -22.47 -7.32
C GLU A 264 -12.18 -22.17 -6.84
N LEU A 265 -11.27 -23.16 -6.91
CA LEU A 265 -9.86 -23.00 -6.57
C LEU A 265 -9.16 -21.95 -7.46
N LYS A 266 -9.46 -21.92 -8.76
CA LYS A 266 -8.96 -20.85 -9.65
C LYS A 266 -9.44 -19.48 -9.21
N GLY A 267 -10.72 -19.37 -8.83
CA GLY A 267 -11.29 -18.14 -8.27
C GLY A 267 -10.53 -17.68 -7.03
N MET A 268 -10.40 -18.57 -6.04
CA MET A 268 -9.66 -18.31 -4.80
C MET A 268 -8.20 -17.92 -5.07
N GLN A 269 -7.52 -18.58 -6.02
CA GLN A 269 -6.14 -18.25 -6.38
C GLN A 269 -6.02 -16.86 -7.00
N LYS A 270 -7.02 -16.43 -7.78
CA LYS A 270 -7.06 -15.08 -8.37
C LYS A 270 -7.30 -14.03 -7.29
N GLU A 271 -8.22 -14.27 -6.37
CA GLU A 271 -8.49 -13.39 -5.23
C GLU A 271 -7.27 -13.27 -4.32
N TYR A 272 -6.63 -14.39 -3.98
CA TYR A 272 -5.40 -14.41 -3.19
C TYR A 272 -4.30 -13.56 -3.84
N LYS A 273 -4.11 -13.67 -5.16
CA LYS A 273 -3.12 -12.83 -5.88
C LYS A 273 -3.48 -11.34 -5.83
N SER A 274 -4.76 -10.98 -5.94
CA SER A 274 -5.21 -9.58 -5.83
C SER A 274 -4.95 -9.03 -4.44
N GLN A 275 -5.38 -9.75 -3.40
CA GLN A 275 -5.19 -9.35 -2.01
C GLN A 275 -3.72 -9.23 -1.65
N LYS A 276 -2.88 -10.16 -2.11
CA LYS A 276 -1.43 -10.10 -1.91
C LYS A 276 -0.80 -8.87 -2.58
N SER A 277 -1.26 -8.49 -3.76
CA SER A 277 -0.80 -7.26 -4.43
C SER A 277 -1.25 -6.01 -3.68
N GLU A 278 -2.48 -6.00 -3.15
CA GLU A 278 -3.00 -4.91 -2.33
C GLU A 278 -2.24 -4.77 -1.02
N GLU A 279 -1.97 -5.89 -0.34
CA GLU A 279 -1.15 -5.95 0.88
C GLU A 279 0.24 -5.33 0.64
N GLN A 280 0.91 -5.71 -0.45
CA GLN A 280 2.21 -5.14 -0.83
C GLN A 280 2.13 -3.62 -1.01
N SER A 281 1.10 -3.13 -1.72
CA SER A 281 0.89 -1.70 -1.92
C SER A 281 0.61 -0.93 -0.61
N LEU A 282 -0.13 -1.55 0.31
CA LEU A 282 -0.43 -0.98 1.62
C LEU A 282 0.80 -0.94 2.51
N LEU A 283 1.63 -1.98 2.49
CA LEU A 283 2.90 -2.00 3.21
C LEU A 283 3.86 -0.91 2.71
N GLU A 284 3.97 -0.73 1.39
CA GLU A 284 4.76 0.36 0.80
C GLU A 284 4.23 1.74 1.21
N ARG A 285 2.90 1.91 1.18
CA ARG A 285 2.25 3.16 1.60
C ARG A 285 2.45 3.45 3.09
N LEU A 286 2.34 2.42 3.94
CA LEU A 286 2.57 2.53 5.38
C LEU A 286 4.00 2.97 5.65
N LYS A 287 4.98 2.32 5.00
CA LYS A 287 6.40 2.69 5.10
C LYS A 287 6.66 4.14 4.70
N HIS A 288 6.01 4.61 3.64
CA HIS A 288 6.10 6.01 3.20
C HIS A 288 5.48 6.99 4.22
N LEU A 289 4.35 6.63 4.83
CA LEU A 289 3.70 7.45 5.86
C LEU A 289 4.54 7.51 7.15
N GLU A 290 5.12 6.39 7.59
CA GLU A 290 6.03 6.35 8.73
C GLU A 290 7.28 7.22 8.50
N GLN A 291 7.89 7.12 7.31
CA GLN A 291 9.01 7.99 6.95
C GLN A 291 8.62 9.47 7.00
N ARG A 292 7.46 9.83 6.45
CA ARG A 292 6.96 11.22 6.49
C ARG A 292 6.68 11.69 7.91
N GLN A 293 6.11 10.83 8.77
CA GLN A 293 5.88 11.13 10.17
C GLN A 293 7.19 11.36 10.91
N ASN A 294 8.19 10.48 10.73
CA ASN A 294 9.50 10.62 11.35
C ASN A 294 10.22 11.89 10.90
N LEU A 295 10.11 12.25 9.62
CA LEU A 295 10.66 13.51 9.09
C LEU A 295 9.97 14.75 9.67
N SER A 296 8.66 14.66 9.95
CA SER A 296 7.87 15.79 10.47
C SER A 296 7.92 15.91 12.00
N ALA A 297 8.32 14.86 12.71
CA ALA A 297 8.33 14.82 14.17
C ALA A 297 9.17 15.94 14.83
N PRO A 298 10.39 16.28 14.35
CA PRO A 298 11.17 17.37 14.91
C PRO A 298 10.49 18.74 14.76
N ASP A 299 9.85 18.99 13.62
CA ASP A 299 9.18 20.27 13.37
C ASP A 299 7.92 20.43 14.24
N VAL A 300 7.19 19.34 14.45
CA VAL A 300 6.07 19.32 15.41
C VAL A 300 6.56 19.58 16.83
N GLN A 301 7.70 19.00 17.22
CA GLN A 301 8.29 19.23 18.55
C GLN A 301 8.71 20.70 18.72
N ARG A 302 9.37 21.30 17.72
CA ARG A 302 9.72 22.73 17.72
C ARG A 302 8.49 23.64 17.83
N LEU A 303 7.40 23.29 17.15
CA LEU A 303 6.13 24.02 17.24
C LEU A 303 5.55 23.98 18.65
N ARG A 304 5.56 22.80 19.29
CA ARG A 304 5.12 22.65 20.69
C ARG A 304 5.98 23.44 21.66
N GLU A 305 7.29 23.41 21.50
CA GLU A 305 8.23 24.21 22.30
C GLU A 305 7.96 25.70 22.12
N ARG A 306 7.78 26.16 20.88
CA ARG A 306 7.43 27.55 20.57
C ARG A 306 6.14 27.96 21.27
N ASP A 307 5.11 27.13 21.24
CA ASP A 307 3.82 27.45 21.86
C ASP A 307 3.94 27.50 23.39
N ALA A 308 4.71 26.60 24.01
CA ALA A 308 5.03 26.67 25.44
C ALA A 308 5.81 27.95 25.82
N PHE A 309 6.78 28.37 24.99
CA PHE A 309 7.50 29.64 25.21
C PHE A 309 6.57 30.84 25.07
N LYS A 310 5.62 30.83 24.13
CA LYS A 310 4.64 31.90 23.99
C LYS A 310 3.76 32.03 25.23
N GLU A 311 3.20 30.93 25.71
CA GLU A 311 2.42 30.93 26.96
C GLU A 311 3.24 31.45 28.14
N ARG A 312 4.53 31.09 28.20
CA ARG A 312 5.43 31.57 29.25
C ARG A 312 5.69 33.07 29.13
N ILE A 313 5.91 33.58 27.91
CA ILE A 313 6.11 35.01 27.66
C ILE A 313 4.85 35.79 28.05
N GLU A 314 3.66 35.33 27.66
CA GLU A 314 2.39 35.97 28.03
C GLU A 314 2.22 36.03 29.56
N SER A 315 2.48 34.92 30.24
CA SER A 315 2.44 34.86 31.71
C SER A 315 3.42 35.85 32.35
N LEU A 316 4.65 35.93 31.84
CA LEU A 316 5.67 36.86 32.34
C LEU A 316 5.34 38.32 32.06
N GLN A 317 4.72 38.61 30.91
CA GLN A 317 4.22 39.95 30.59
C GLN A 317 3.14 40.39 31.56
N GLN A 318 2.23 39.50 31.96
CA GLN A 318 1.23 39.78 32.99
C GLN A 318 1.85 39.99 34.38
N LEU A 319 2.96 39.32 34.70
CA LEU A 319 3.70 39.47 35.96
C LEU A 319 4.61 40.71 36.02
N ARG A 320 4.93 41.33 34.88
CA ARG A 320 5.86 42.48 34.80
C ARG A 320 5.44 43.68 35.68
N PRO A 321 4.17 44.13 35.68
CA PRO A 321 3.74 45.23 36.56
C PRO A 321 3.92 44.91 38.05
N PHE A 322 3.77 43.64 38.44
CA PHE A 322 3.97 43.22 39.82
C PHE A 322 5.44 43.32 40.25
N ALA A 323 6.38 42.95 39.36
CA ALA A 323 7.81 43.12 39.60
C ALA A 323 8.21 44.61 39.70
N GLU A 324 7.67 45.45 38.81
CA GLU A 324 7.86 46.92 38.85
C GLU A 324 7.30 47.51 40.15
N TYR A 325 6.11 47.06 40.59
CA TYR A 325 5.52 47.44 41.87
C TYR A 325 6.39 47.03 43.07
N GLN A 326 6.93 45.81 43.08
CA GLN A 326 7.82 45.33 44.15
C GLN A 326 9.08 46.20 44.27
N LEU A 327 9.70 46.55 43.14
CA LEU A 327 10.85 47.44 43.07
C LEU A 327 10.50 48.85 43.58
N ALA A 328 9.40 49.43 43.11
CA ALA A 328 8.91 50.73 43.57
C ALA A 328 8.63 50.71 45.08
N ARG A 329 7.96 49.66 45.58
CA ARG A 329 7.66 49.47 46.99
C ARG A 329 8.93 49.43 47.83
N LYS A 330 9.95 48.64 47.42
CA LYS A 330 11.26 48.58 48.09
C LYS A 330 11.89 49.97 48.21
N ARG A 331 11.96 50.72 47.09
CA ARG A 331 12.47 52.10 47.06
C ARG A 331 11.68 53.02 47.99
N THR A 332 10.36 52.91 48.03
CA THR A 332 9.51 53.69 48.95
C THR A 332 9.77 53.33 50.41
N THR A 333 9.95 52.05 50.75
CA THR A 333 10.32 51.64 52.12
C THR A 333 11.68 52.16 52.53
N GLU A 334 12.68 52.07 51.67
CA GLU A 334 14.02 52.61 51.92
C GLU A 334 13.99 54.14 52.09
N ALA A 335 13.23 54.83 51.24
CA ALA A 335 13.04 56.28 51.34
C ALA A 335 12.32 56.67 52.64
N LYS A 336 11.28 55.93 53.05
CA LYS A 336 10.60 56.12 54.35
C LYS A 336 11.53 55.87 55.54
N GLN A 337 12.40 54.87 55.46
CA GLN A 337 13.40 54.61 56.50
C GLN A 337 14.42 55.76 56.59
N ARG A 338 14.91 56.25 55.44
CA ARG A 338 15.79 57.43 55.37
C ARG A 338 15.12 58.68 55.92
N GLN A 339 13.84 58.91 55.58
CA GLN A 339 13.06 60.02 56.13
C GLN A 339 12.97 59.91 57.66
N LYS A 340 12.58 58.75 58.20
CA LYS A 340 12.51 58.55 59.66
C LYS A 340 13.85 58.71 60.36
N ALA A 341 14.95 58.29 59.74
CA ALA A 341 16.30 58.49 60.27
C ALA A 341 16.65 59.99 60.33
N ALA A 342 16.41 60.71 59.23
CA ALA A 342 16.63 62.15 59.15
C ALA A 342 15.74 62.93 60.14
N GLU A 343 14.47 62.55 60.32
CA GLU A 343 13.57 63.16 61.32
C GLU A 343 14.06 62.92 62.76
N ARG A 344 14.58 61.72 63.06
CA ARG A 344 15.19 61.44 64.37
C ARG A 344 16.47 62.23 64.59
N GLU A 345 17.29 62.37 63.57
CA GLU A 345 18.52 63.16 63.62
C GLU A 345 18.21 64.65 63.79
N LEU A 346 17.23 65.16 63.06
CA LEU A 346 16.74 66.54 63.20
C LEU A 346 16.16 66.76 64.60
N ARG A 347 15.41 65.80 65.15
CA ARG A 347 14.94 65.87 66.54
C ARG A 347 16.08 65.88 67.53
N ARG A 348 17.08 65.00 67.36
CA ARG A 348 18.27 64.97 68.23
C ARG A 348 19.05 66.28 68.20
N LEU A 349 19.27 66.84 67.00
CA LEU A 349 19.91 68.14 66.83
C LEU A 349 19.08 69.25 67.45
N ARG A 350 17.75 69.21 67.31
CA ARG A 350 16.85 70.17 67.96
C ARG A 350 16.95 70.09 69.48
N ASP A 351 16.92 68.89 70.05
CA ASP A 351 17.06 68.66 71.49
C ASP A 351 18.46 69.07 72.01
N GLN A 352 19.51 68.99 71.18
CA GLN A 352 20.86 69.46 71.52
C GLN A 352 21.02 70.98 71.41
N VAL A 353 20.30 71.60 70.48
CA VAL A 353 20.32 73.06 70.28
C VAL A 353 19.36 73.75 71.24
N GLU A 354 18.33 73.10 71.74
CA GLU A 354 17.37 73.65 72.72
C GLU A 354 18.02 74.17 74.02
N PRO A 355 18.94 73.46 74.70
CA PRO A 355 19.65 74.01 75.85
C PRO A 355 20.58 75.15 75.47
N ASN A 356 21.19 75.12 74.27
CA ASN A 356 22.03 76.21 73.78
C ASN A 356 21.21 77.47 73.50
N LEU A 357 20.03 77.33 72.89
CA LEU A 357 19.06 78.41 72.70
C LEU A 357 18.49 78.92 74.02
N ALA A 358 18.30 78.05 75.01
CA ALA A 358 17.89 78.45 76.36
C ALA A 358 18.99 79.25 77.06
N ILE A 359 20.24 78.81 76.98
CA ILE A 359 21.41 79.55 77.50
C ILE A 359 21.61 80.88 76.75
N GLU A 360 21.36 80.92 75.44
CA GLU A 360 21.44 82.15 74.65
C GLU A 360 20.34 83.14 75.06
N LYS A 361 19.10 82.68 75.23
CA LYS A 361 18.00 83.49 75.79
C LYS A 361 18.29 83.96 77.23
N GLU A 362 18.88 83.10 78.06
CA GLU A 362 19.24 83.43 79.44
C GLU A 362 20.38 84.46 79.48
N LYS A 363 21.36 84.34 78.58
CA LYS A 363 22.41 85.35 78.36
C LYS A 363 21.85 86.66 77.83
N GLU A 364 20.87 86.64 76.92
CA GLU A 364 20.17 87.84 76.46
C GLU A 364 19.44 88.53 77.62
N THR A 365 18.75 87.76 78.49
CA THR A 365 18.11 88.32 79.68
C THR A 365 19.12 88.89 80.69
N TYR A 366 20.25 88.22 80.91
CA TYR A 366 21.32 88.72 81.78
C TYR A 366 22.00 89.97 81.21
N LEU A 367 22.26 90.01 79.89
CA LEU A 367 22.77 91.20 79.21
C LEU A 367 21.81 92.38 79.33
N PHE A 368 20.50 92.13 79.23
CA PHE A 368 19.49 93.16 79.45
C PHE A 368 19.50 93.69 80.89
N GLU A 369 19.66 92.82 81.89
CA GLU A 369 19.81 93.24 83.29
C GLU A 369 21.10 94.01 83.56
N VAL A 370 22.23 93.58 83.00
CA VAL A 370 23.52 94.27 83.10
C VAL A 370 23.48 95.62 82.40
N ASP A 371 22.84 95.74 81.23
CA ASP A 371 22.65 97.03 80.56
C ASP A 371 21.78 97.98 81.38
N LYS A 372 20.73 97.47 82.04
CA LYS A 372 19.90 98.24 82.96
C LYS A 372 20.70 98.75 84.17
N VAL A 373 21.56 97.91 84.75
CA VAL A 373 22.46 98.30 85.86
C VAL A 373 23.54 99.28 85.39
N SER A 374 24.12 99.07 84.21
CA SER A 374 25.12 99.95 83.59
C SER A 374 24.54 101.34 83.33
N LYS A 375 23.34 101.43 82.74
CA LYS A 375 22.60 102.69 82.54
C LYS A 375 22.28 103.38 83.87
N SER A 376 21.88 102.63 84.89
CA SER A 376 21.67 103.18 86.24
C SER A 376 22.96 103.75 86.84
N ARG A 377 24.09 103.02 86.76
CA ARG A 377 25.41 103.47 87.21
C ARG A 377 25.91 104.69 86.43
N MET A 378 25.74 104.73 85.11
CA MET A 378 26.08 105.90 84.29
C MET A 378 25.27 107.12 84.72
N SER A 379 23.96 106.97 84.96
CA SER A 379 23.14 108.08 85.44
C SER A 379 23.58 108.60 86.82
N LEU A 380 24.09 107.70 87.67
CA LEU A 380 24.61 108.06 88.99
C LEU A 380 25.96 108.79 88.88
N LEU A 381 26.83 108.33 87.97
CA LEU A 381 28.11 108.98 87.66
C LEU A 381 27.91 110.35 87.02
N GLU A 382 26.93 110.52 86.13
CA GLU A 382 26.57 111.83 85.58
C GLU A 382 26.07 112.79 86.67
N LYS A 383 25.26 112.31 87.61
CA LYS A 383 24.81 113.11 88.76
C LYS A 383 26.00 113.51 89.64
N MET A 384 26.90 112.57 89.94
CA MET A 384 28.13 112.80 90.70
C MET A 384 29.06 113.79 89.98
N ALA A 385 29.25 113.65 88.67
CA ALA A 385 30.05 114.56 87.85
C ALA A 385 29.45 115.97 87.81
N LYS A 386 28.12 116.10 87.72
CA LYS A 386 27.43 117.40 87.81
C LYS A 386 27.58 118.03 89.20
N THR A 387 27.53 117.25 90.28
CA THR A 387 27.79 117.78 91.63
C THR A 387 29.24 118.21 91.83
N VAL A 388 30.20 117.47 91.30
CA VAL A 388 31.62 117.84 91.35
C VAL A 388 31.90 119.08 90.50
N ALA A 389 31.35 119.18 89.29
CA ALA A 389 31.46 120.36 88.46
C ALA A 389 30.85 121.61 89.12
N ALA A 390 29.69 121.48 89.75
CA ALA A 390 29.05 122.56 90.51
C ALA A 390 29.86 122.96 91.76
N ALA A 391 30.51 122.00 92.43
CA ALA A 391 31.39 122.27 93.55
C ALA A 391 32.69 122.97 93.10
N SER A 392 33.29 122.54 91.99
CA SER A 392 34.47 123.19 91.41
C SER A 392 34.19 124.62 90.93
N GLN A 393 33.04 124.88 90.29
CA GLN A 393 32.64 126.23 89.90
C GLN A 393 32.41 127.17 91.09
N LYS A 394 31.90 126.65 92.21
CA LYS A 394 31.79 127.43 93.45
C LYS A 394 33.15 127.71 94.08
N LEU A 395 34.10 126.78 93.98
CA LEU A 395 35.46 126.96 94.48
C LEU A 395 36.20 128.05 93.68
N THR A 396 36.12 128.02 92.34
CA THR A 396 36.76 129.03 91.48
C THR A 396 36.15 130.42 91.67
N ALA A 397 34.82 130.52 91.87
CA ALA A 397 34.18 131.80 92.16
C ALA A 397 34.56 132.36 93.54
N ALA A 398 34.82 131.49 94.53
CA ALA A 398 35.31 131.91 95.85
C ALA A 398 36.76 132.40 95.80
N ASP A 399 37.62 131.75 95.00
CA ASP A 399 39.01 132.16 94.83
C ASP A 399 39.13 133.50 94.08
N GLU A 400 38.32 133.74 93.05
CA GLU A 400 38.28 135.03 92.33
C GLU A 400 37.74 136.18 93.21
N ALA A 401 36.80 135.90 94.11
CA ALA A 401 36.30 136.89 95.08
C ALA A 401 37.37 137.28 96.13
N ILE A 402 38.20 136.33 96.54
CA ILE A 402 39.31 136.57 97.50
C ILE A 402 40.42 137.40 96.85
N GLU A 403 40.76 137.15 95.58
CA GLU A 403 41.74 137.96 94.82
C GLU A 403 41.28 139.41 94.63
N SER A 404 40.01 139.62 94.29
CA SER A 404 39.45 140.97 94.10
C SER A 404 39.37 141.80 95.39
N SER A 405 39.29 141.13 96.55
CA SER A 405 39.27 141.78 97.86
C SER A 405 40.67 142.17 98.34
N LYS A 406 41.71 141.43 97.95
CA LYS A 406 43.11 141.79 98.26
C LYS A 406 43.60 142.99 97.46
N LYS A 407 43.23 143.10 96.17
CA LYS A 407 43.64 144.23 95.30
C LYS A 407 43.00 145.58 95.65
N LYS A 408 41.95 145.62 96.48
CA LYS A 408 41.33 146.87 96.96
C LYS A 408 41.94 147.41 98.26
N LEU A 409 42.85 146.67 98.89
CA LEU A 409 43.47 147.03 100.18
C LEU A 409 44.87 147.65 100.07
N GLU A 410 45.41 147.79 98.86
CA GLU A 410 46.72 148.43 98.61
C GLU A 410 46.60 149.68 97.71
N ASN A 411 45.50 150.43 97.87
CA ASN A 411 45.42 151.84 97.47
C ASN A 411 46.04 152.74 98.54
#